data_AF-A0A5K0X4H1-F1
#
_entry.id   AF-A0A5K0X4H1-F1
#
_cell.length_a   1.000
_cell.length_b   1.000
_cell.length_c   1.000
_cell.angle_alpha   90.00
_cell.angle_beta   90.00
_cell.angle_gamma   90.00
#
_symmetry.space_group_name_H-M   'P 1'
#
loop_
_entity.id
_entity.type
_entity.pdbx_description
1 polymer ?
#
loop_
_entity_poly.entity_id
_entity_poly.type
_entity_poly.pdbx_seq_one_letter_code
_entity_poly.pdbx_strand_id
1 'polypeptide(L)'
;MASSAAHLLSLLFLVSLSLLPLDSFSLSSTYEEEYHKWVSWHGEQYRQKLLFNSMEVSSELKDDLHHPKKLDHKLAEAEKNRVWIKVAQDGSGNFTSLRDALDSIEEKNTRRIIIQIAPGIY
;
A
#
# COMPACT_ATOMS: atom_id res chain seq x y z
N MET A 1 -35.22 -7.21 54.17
CA MET A 1 -35.00 -5.89 53.53
C MET A 1 -33.58 -5.71 52.96
N ALA A 2 -32.57 -6.48 53.40
CA ALA A 2 -31.18 -6.35 52.89
C ALA A 2 -30.96 -6.86 51.45
N SER A 3 -31.72 -7.87 50.98
CA SER A 3 -31.52 -8.48 49.66
C SER A 3 -31.91 -7.56 48.49
N SER A 4 -32.92 -6.70 48.66
CA SER A 4 -33.35 -5.75 47.62
C SER A 4 -32.33 -4.64 47.35
N ALA A 5 -31.58 -4.23 48.38
CA ALA A 5 -30.56 -3.18 48.26
C ALA A 5 -29.34 -3.66 47.48
N ALA A 6 -28.95 -4.93 47.64
CA ALA A 6 -27.85 -5.54 46.91
C ALA A 6 -28.13 -5.60 45.38
N HIS A 7 -29.36 -5.97 44.99
CA HIS A 7 -29.74 -6.02 43.57
C HIS A 7 -29.74 -4.64 42.90
N LEU A 8 -30.17 -3.59 43.62
CA LEU A 8 -30.14 -2.22 43.11
C LEU A 8 -28.70 -1.71 42.94
N LEU A 9 -27.81 -2.02 43.88
CA LEU A 9 -26.38 -1.68 43.76
C LEU A 9 -25.71 -2.42 42.60
N SER A 10 -26.03 -3.70 42.39
CA SER A 10 -25.53 -4.47 41.23
C SER A 10 -26.03 -3.93 39.89
N LEU A 11 -27.31 -3.51 39.82
CA LEU A 11 -27.87 -2.87 38.63
C LEU A 11 -27.22 -1.53 38.33
N LEU A 12 -27.02 -0.69 39.34
CA LEU A 12 -26.31 0.59 39.18
C LEU A 12 -24.86 0.41 38.74
N PHE A 13 -24.17 -0.63 39.27
CA PHE A 13 -22.82 -0.96 38.85
C PHE A 13 -22.75 -1.39 37.37
N LEU A 14 -23.67 -2.25 36.91
CA LEU A 14 -23.74 -2.67 35.50
C LEU A 14 -24.08 -1.52 34.56
N VAL A 15 -24.98 -0.61 34.96
CA VAL A 15 -25.28 0.61 34.19
C VAL A 15 -24.06 1.51 34.10
N SER A 16 -23.30 1.68 35.19
CA SER A 16 -22.05 2.46 35.16
C SER A 16 -20.99 1.84 34.25
N LEU A 17 -20.90 0.51 34.19
CA LEU A 17 -19.96 -0.21 33.35
C LEU A 17 -20.31 -0.08 31.85
N SER A 18 -21.60 0.08 31.52
CA SER A 18 -22.08 0.30 30.15
C SER A 18 -21.96 1.75 29.64
N LEU A 19 -21.71 2.70 30.56
CA LEU A 19 -21.52 4.13 30.24
C LEU A 19 -20.04 4.52 30.13
N LEU A 20 -19.13 3.58 30.37
CA LEU A 20 -17.72 3.79 30.06
C LEU A 20 -17.58 3.83 28.53
N PRO A 21 -17.05 4.92 27.94
CA PRO A 21 -16.68 4.89 26.54
C PRO A 21 -15.63 3.79 26.38
N LEU A 22 -15.98 2.76 25.62
CA LEU A 22 -14.98 1.89 25.00
C LEU A 22 -14.23 2.77 24.01
N ASP A 23 -13.22 3.51 24.49
CA ASP A 23 -12.24 4.21 23.66
C ASP A 23 -11.41 3.16 22.91
N SER A 24 -12.05 2.53 21.95
CA SER A 24 -11.47 1.57 21.03
C SER A 24 -10.91 2.32 19.83
N PHE A 25 -10.10 3.38 20.01
CA PHE A 25 -9.61 4.14 18.86
C PHE A 25 -8.26 4.85 19.08
N SER A 26 -7.32 4.23 19.82
CA SER A 26 -5.92 4.72 19.81
C SER A 26 -5.03 4.04 18.77
N LEU A 27 -5.49 2.94 18.12
CA LEU A 27 -4.65 2.21 17.15
C LEU A 27 -4.73 2.79 15.74
N SER A 28 -5.87 3.40 15.38
CA SER A 28 -6.06 4.01 14.06
C SER A 28 -5.23 5.26 13.86
N SER A 29 -5.06 6.09 14.90
CA SER A 29 -4.26 7.32 14.80
C SER A 29 -2.79 7.02 14.62
N THR A 30 -2.25 6.02 15.33
CA THR A 30 -0.85 5.63 15.21
C THR A 30 -0.56 4.98 13.86
N TYR A 31 -1.49 4.19 13.32
CA TYR A 31 -1.34 3.60 11.98
C TYR A 31 -1.35 4.66 10.87
N GLU A 32 -2.28 5.61 10.90
CA GLU A 32 -2.35 6.69 9.92
C GLU A 32 -1.09 7.57 9.96
N GLU A 33 -0.58 7.89 11.16
CA GLU A 33 0.67 8.62 11.31
C GLU A 33 1.89 7.84 10.80
N GLU A 34 1.99 6.54 11.10
CA GLU A 34 3.05 5.66 10.59
C GLU A 34 2.98 5.50 9.07
N TYR A 35 1.78 5.37 8.51
CA TYR A 35 1.55 5.30 7.07
C TYR A 35 1.98 6.61 6.39
N HIS A 36 1.53 7.76 6.87
CA HIS A 36 1.92 9.06 6.33
C HIS A 36 3.43 9.32 6.44
N LYS A 37 4.04 8.90 7.55
CA LYS A 37 5.50 8.94 7.74
C LYS A 37 6.23 8.05 6.73
N TRP A 38 5.75 6.82 6.52
CA TRP A 38 6.30 5.90 5.53
C TRP A 38 6.19 6.48 4.11
N VAL A 39 5.02 6.96 3.71
CA VAL A 39 4.81 7.58 2.38
C VAL A 39 5.73 8.78 2.17
N SER A 40 5.83 9.66 3.17
CA SER A 40 6.70 10.85 3.12
C SER A 40 8.17 10.46 2.98
N TRP A 41 8.61 9.45 3.73
CA TRP A 41 9.96 8.93 3.65
C TRP A 41 10.27 8.35 2.26
N HIS A 42 9.37 7.56 1.68
CA HIS A 42 9.55 7.00 0.33
C HIS A 42 9.60 8.09 -0.74
N GLY A 43 8.73 9.09 -0.65
CA GLY A 43 8.75 10.24 -1.54
C GLY A 43 10.08 11.01 -1.47
N GLU A 44 10.61 11.22 -0.27
CA GLU A 44 11.90 11.89 -0.08
C GLU A 44 13.07 11.05 -0.59
N GLN A 45 13.09 9.75 -0.32
CA GLN A 45 14.11 8.84 -0.85
C GLN A 45 14.15 8.85 -2.38
N TYR A 46 13.00 8.91 -3.04
CA TYR A 46 12.95 9.03 -4.49
C TYR A 46 13.51 10.38 -4.98
N ARG A 47 13.16 11.50 -4.32
CA ARG A 47 13.73 12.82 -4.63
C ARG A 47 15.24 12.85 -4.45
N GLN A 48 15.75 12.31 -3.34
CA GLN A 48 17.18 12.23 -3.07
C GLN A 48 17.90 11.38 -4.12
N LYS A 49 17.33 10.25 -4.56
CA LYS A 49 17.87 9.46 -5.67
C LYS A 49 17.90 10.24 -6.98
N LEU A 50 16.88 11.03 -7.30
CA LEU A 50 16.88 11.88 -8.49
C LEU A 50 17.96 12.96 -8.41
N LEU A 51 18.08 13.63 -7.27
CA LEU A 51 19.08 14.66 -7.04
C LEU A 51 20.50 14.09 -7.10
N PHE A 52 20.76 12.97 -6.42
CA PHE A 52 22.05 12.27 -6.45
C PHE A 52 22.42 11.88 -7.88
N ASN A 53 21.50 11.23 -8.61
CA ASN A 53 21.72 10.89 -10.02
C ASN A 53 21.95 12.13 -10.90
N SER A 54 21.28 13.25 -10.63
CA SER A 54 21.49 14.51 -11.38
C SER A 54 22.83 15.18 -11.04
N MET A 55 23.32 14.98 -9.82
CA MET A 55 24.55 15.57 -9.32
C MET A 55 25.78 14.75 -9.74
N GLU A 56 25.68 13.42 -9.74
CA GLU A 56 26.64 12.49 -10.35
C GLU A 56 26.83 12.80 -11.85
N VAL A 57 25.73 13.00 -12.58
CA VAL A 57 25.72 13.45 -13.98
C VAL A 57 26.45 14.79 -14.17
N SER A 58 26.43 15.68 -13.17
CA SER A 58 27.13 16.98 -13.24
C SER A 58 28.63 16.89 -12.94
N SER A 59 29.07 15.92 -12.11
CA SER A 59 30.48 15.70 -11.79
C SER A 59 31.26 14.93 -12.86
N GLU A 60 30.57 14.11 -13.66
CA GLU A 60 31.17 13.34 -14.76
C GLU A 60 31.23 14.12 -16.08
N LEU A 61 30.69 15.34 -16.13
CA LEU A 61 30.53 16.13 -17.36
C LEU A 61 31.84 16.74 -17.93
N LYS A 62 33.01 16.20 -17.59
CA LYS A 62 34.29 16.61 -18.18
C LYS A 62 34.84 15.66 -19.23
N ASP A 63 34.34 14.43 -19.37
CA ASP A 63 34.97 13.49 -20.31
C ASP A 63 34.07 12.35 -20.78
N ASP A 64 32.84 12.63 -21.27
CA ASP A 64 32.30 11.86 -22.40
C ASP A 64 30.94 12.40 -22.88
N LEU A 65 30.83 12.51 -24.20
CA LEU A 65 29.58 12.83 -24.89
C LEU A 65 28.54 11.72 -24.66
N HIS A 66 27.37 12.12 -24.15
CA HIS A 66 26.07 11.49 -24.42
C HIS A 66 26.00 9.96 -24.31
N HIS A 67 26.10 9.41 -23.09
CA HIS A 67 25.32 8.21 -22.79
C HIS A 67 24.05 8.62 -22.03
N PRO A 68 22.92 8.88 -22.73
CA PRO A 68 21.64 9.06 -22.04
C PRO A 68 21.45 7.83 -21.19
N LYS A 69 21.34 8.01 -19.87
CA LYS A 69 21.19 6.97 -18.85
C LYS A 69 20.38 5.81 -19.43
N LYS A 70 21.09 4.82 -19.97
CA LYS A 70 20.47 3.79 -20.81
C LYS A 70 19.64 2.98 -19.84
N LEU A 71 18.32 3.14 -19.89
CA LEU A 71 17.39 2.31 -19.13
C LEU A 71 17.90 0.87 -19.31
N ASP A 72 18.04 0.11 -18.23
CA ASP A 72 18.51 -1.27 -18.31
C ASP A 72 17.72 -1.95 -19.44
N HIS A 73 18.43 -2.52 -20.41
CA HIS A 73 17.82 -3.09 -21.61
C HIS A 73 16.66 -4.04 -21.28
N LYS A 74 16.78 -4.81 -20.20
CA LYS A 74 15.72 -5.70 -19.70
C LYS A 74 14.49 -4.92 -19.25
N LEU A 75 14.71 -3.81 -18.56
CA LEU A 75 13.65 -2.93 -18.09
C LEU A 75 12.96 -2.22 -19.26
N ALA A 76 13.75 -1.73 -20.23
CA ALA A 76 13.22 -1.11 -21.44
C ALA A 76 12.39 -2.11 -22.27
N GLU A 77 12.84 -3.35 -22.37
CA GLU A 77 12.14 -4.43 -23.06
C GLU A 77 10.84 -4.85 -22.34
N ALA A 78 10.89 -4.92 -21.01
CA ALA A 78 9.71 -5.20 -20.19
C ALA A 78 8.61 -4.16 -20.38
N GLU A 79 8.99 -2.89 -20.51
CA GLU A 79 8.04 -1.78 -20.69
C GLU A 79 7.45 -1.69 -22.10
N LYS A 80 8.23 -2.06 -23.12
CA LYS A 80 7.73 -2.14 -24.51
C LYS A 80 6.59 -3.15 -24.64
N ASN A 81 6.67 -4.25 -23.90
CA ASN A 81 5.73 -5.38 -23.99
C ASN A 81 4.80 -5.46 -22.77
N ARG A 82 4.36 -4.32 -22.23
CA ARG A 82 3.50 -4.31 -21.03
C ARG A 82 2.14 -4.99 -21.28
N VAL A 83 1.63 -5.68 -20.26
CA VAL A 83 0.33 -6.38 -20.28
C VAL A 83 -0.55 -5.83 -19.18
N TRP A 84 -1.84 -5.70 -19.48
CA TRP A 84 -2.87 -5.25 -18.53
C TRP A 84 -3.79 -6.41 -18.18
N ILE A 85 -4.00 -6.61 -16.88
CA ILE A 85 -4.92 -7.61 -16.34
C ILE A 85 -5.92 -6.87 -15.46
N LYS A 86 -7.22 -6.99 -15.75
CA LYS A 86 -8.28 -6.41 -14.93
C LYS A 86 -8.82 -7.46 -13.96
N VAL A 87 -8.92 -7.12 -12.69
CA VAL A 87 -9.55 -7.94 -11.64
C VAL A 87 -10.83 -7.25 -11.20
N ALA A 88 -11.96 -7.94 -11.30
CA ALA A 88 -13.27 -7.39 -10.91
C ALA A 88 -14.21 -8.48 -10.39
N GLN A 89 -14.74 -8.33 -9.18
CA GLN A 89 -15.65 -9.32 -8.57
C GLN A 89 -16.99 -9.45 -9.30
N ASP A 90 -17.41 -8.39 -10.00
CA ASP A 90 -18.63 -8.36 -10.80
C ASP A 90 -18.52 -9.16 -12.11
N GLY A 91 -17.36 -9.77 -12.38
CA GLY A 91 -17.09 -10.51 -13.60
C GLY A 91 -16.74 -9.65 -14.81
N SER A 92 -16.62 -8.33 -14.66
CA SER A 92 -16.25 -7.41 -15.75
C SER A 92 -14.74 -7.36 -16.06
N GLY A 93 -13.95 -8.21 -15.41
CA GLY A 93 -12.49 -8.30 -15.53
C GLY A 93 -12.02 -9.61 -16.15
N ASN A 94 -10.71 -9.75 -16.31
CA ASN A 94 -10.06 -11.01 -16.69
C ASN A 94 -10.15 -12.06 -15.58
N PHE A 95 -10.10 -11.62 -14.32
CA PHE A 95 -10.21 -12.46 -13.13
C PHE A 95 -11.16 -11.85 -12.10
N THR A 96 -11.73 -12.67 -11.23
CA THR A 96 -12.59 -12.24 -10.11
C THR A 96 -11.84 -12.17 -8.79
N SER A 97 -10.67 -12.80 -8.68
CA SER A 97 -9.82 -12.80 -7.49
C SER A 97 -8.41 -12.32 -7.80
N LEU A 98 -7.73 -11.76 -6.79
CA LEU A 98 -6.32 -11.37 -6.89
C LEU A 98 -5.41 -12.59 -6.99
N ARG A 99 -5.81 -13.70 -6.34
CA ARG A 99 -5.00 -14.92 -6.34
C ARG A 99 -4.90 -15.52 -7.74
N ASP A 100 -6.03 -15.65 -8.45
CA ASP A 100 -6.03 -16.19 -9.81
C ASP A 100 -5.23 -15.30 -10.77
N ALA A 101 -5.32 -13.97 -10.59
CA ALA A 101 -4.55 -13.02 -11.38
C ALA A 101 -3.03 -13.17 -11.14
N LEU A 102 -2.60 -13.38 -9.90
CA LEU A 102 -1.20 -13.61 -9.57
C LEU A 102 -0.71 -14.98 -10.06
N ASP A 103 -1.51 -16.03 -9.89
CA ASP A 103 -1.18 -17.38 -10.33
C ASP A 103 -1.11 -17.48 -11.87
N SER A 104 -1.74 -16.55 -12.59
CA SER A 104 -1.62 -16.45 -14.06
C SER A 104 -0.27 -15.91 -14.57
N ILE A 105 0.55 -15.34 -13.69
CA ILE A 105 1.84 -14.75 -14.07
C ILE A 105 2.91 -15.83 -14.09
N GLU A 106 3.61 -15.95 -15.22
CA GLU A 106 4.74 -16.86 -15.38
C GLU A 106 5.88 -16.52 -14.40
N GLU A 107 6.47 -17.53 -13.74
CA GLU A 107 7.55 -17.34 -12.74
C GLU A 107 8.78 -16.60 -13.28
N LYS A 108 9.01 -16.64 -14.60
CA LYS A 108 10.15 -15.97 -15.28
C LYS A 108 9.68 -14.83 -16.17
N ASN A 109 8.65 -14.12 -15.74
CA ASN A 109 8.07 -13.03 -16.50
C ASN A 109 9.10 -11.91 -16.79
N THR A 110 9.27 -11.60 -18.08
CA THR A 110 10.18 -10.58 -18.60
C THR A 110 9.45 -9.30 -19.03
N ARG A 111 8.13 -9.23 -18.79
CA ARG A 111 7.26 -8.12 -19.21
C ARG A 111 6.75 -7.35 -18.00
N ARG A 112 6.40 -6.08 -18.15
CA ARG A 112 5.64 -5.41 -17.10
C ARG A 112 4.20 -5.89 -17.11
N ILE A 113 3.76 -6.50 -16.02
CA ILE A 113 2.34 -6.83 -15.80
C ILE A 113 1.72 -5.76 -14.92
N ILE A 114 0.62 -5.17 -15.38
CA ILE A 114 -0.15 -4.16 -14.65
C ILE A 114 -1.49 -4.78 -14.28
N ILE A 115 -1.70 -5.03 -12.98
CA ILE A 115 -2.97 -5.51 -12.45
C ILE A 115 -3.84 -4.30 -12.07
N GLN A 116 -4.93 -4.11 -12.80
CA GLN A 116 -5.94 -3.10 -12.50
C GLN A 116 -7.06 -3.73 -11.67
N ILE A 117 -7.21 -3.27 -10.43
CA ILE A 117 -8.19 -3.80 -9.48
C ILE A 117 -9.42 -2.88 -9.50
N ALA A 118 -10.58 -3.42 -9.86
CA ALA A 118 -11.85 -2.69 -9.80
C ALA A 118 -12.34 -2.57 -8.34
N PRO A 119 -13.21 -1.60 -8.00
CA PRO A 119 -13.77 -1.48 -6.65
C PRO A 119 -14.44 -2.80 -6.19
N GLY A 120 -14.20 -3.20 -4.95
CA GLY A 120 -14.72 -4.45 -4.39
C GLY A 120 -13.97 -4.87 -3.12
N ILE A 121 -14.41 -5.95 -2.49
CA ILE A 121 -13.78 -6.54 -1.29
C ILE A 121 -13.13 -7.86 -1.70
N TYR A 122 -11.79 -7.89 -1.79
CA TYR A 122 -11.02 -9.02 -2.35
C TYR A 122 -10.28 -9.82 -1.30
#